data_AF-A0A0N5AGD1-F1
#
_entry.id   AF-A0A0N5AGD1-F1
#
_cell.length_a   1.000
_cell.length_b   1.000
_cell.length_c   1.000
_cell.angle_alpha   90.00
_cell.angle_beta   90.00
_cell.angle_gamma   90.00
#
_symmetry.space_group_name_H-M   'P 1'
#
loop_
_entity.id
_entity.type
_entity.pdbx_description
1 polymer ?
#
loop_
_entity_poly.entity_id
_entity_poly.type
_entity_poly.pdbx_seq_one_letter_code
_entity_poly.pdbx_strand_id
1 'polypeptide(L)'
;MVNRKLEGEIKEVSNSDWNYCMLIPQTTSNLMRGRLSGIGPVNDYTKIYDETFSSSNSLYTILSMCILERYNFTPLFKQRKLEPEFMFRCVCNYDKCNSEANFQNYLSAIVKDNK
;
A
#
# COMPACT_ATOMS: atom_id res chain seq x y z
N MET A 1 -37.02 21.84 9.86
CA MET A 1 -36.05 21.70 10.97
C MET A 1 -35.60 20.25 11.01
N VAL A 2 -34.27 20.03 11.06
CA VAL A 2 -33.56 18.77 11.38
C VAL A 2 -33.66 17.68 10.28
N ASN A 3 -32.62 17.02 9.76
CA ASN A 3 -31.26 16.76 10.27
C ASN A 3 -30.22 16.64 9.13
N ARG A 4 -28.99 17.08 9.39
CA ARG A 4 -27.82 16.92 8.52
C ARG A 4 -27.41 15.44 8.46
N LYS A 5 -27.27 14.85 7.26
CA LYS A 5 -26.42 13.67 7.07
C LYS A 5 -24.98 14.15 6.91
N LEU A 6 -24.30 14.32 8.05
CA LEU A 6 -22.84 14.21 8.14
C LEU A 6 -22.55 12.71 8.27
N GLU A 7 -21.85 12.15 7.28
CA GLU A 7 -21.03 10.92 7.34
C GLU A 7 -20.99 10.33 5.92
N GLY A 8 -19.94 10.67 5.18
CA GLY A 8 -19.58 9.88 4.00
C GLY A 8 -19.26 8.47 4.50
N GLU A 9 -20.02 7.48 4.03
CA GLU A 9 -19.81 6.07 4.38
C GLU A 9 -18.43 5.61 3.91
N ILE A 10 -17.40 5.79 4.73
CA ILE A 10 -16.14 5.06 4.60
C ILE A 10 -16.46 3.66 5.10
N LYS A 11 -16.96 2.80 4.20
CA LYS A 11 -17.07 1.37 4.51
C LYS A 11 -15.67 0.82 4.66
N GLU A 12 -15.33 0.45 5.89
CA GLU A 12 -14.12 -0.30 6.17
C GLU A 12 -14.14 -1.58 5.34
N VAL A 13 -13.08 -1.81 4.56
CA VAL A 13 -12.86 -3.07 3.85
C VAL A 13 -11.81 -3.83 4.64
N SER A 14 -12.27 -4.74 5.49
CA SER A 14 -11.41 -5.58 6.32
C SER A 14 -11.64 -7.07 6.04
N ASN A 15 -10.57 -7.85 6.23
CA ASN A 15 -10.54 -9.30 6.13
C ASN A 15 -9.65 -9.79 7.28
N SER A 16 -10.04 -10.86 7.98
CA SER A 16 -9.27 -11.41 9.10
C SER A 16 -7.85 -11.84 8.72
N ASP A 17 -7.63 -12.12 7.44
CA ASP A 17 -6.35 -12.56 6.92
C ASP A 17 -5.48 -11.39 6.45
N TRP A 18 -5.94 -10.14 6.53
CA TRP A 18 -5.16 -8.96 6.14
C TRP A 18 -4.51 -8.31 7.36
N ASN A 19 -3.20 -8.10 7.25
CA ASN A 19 -2.37 -7.51 8.28
C ASN A 19 -2.03 -6.04 7.97
N TYR A 20 -2.01 -5.68 6.68
CA TYR A 20 -1.56 -4.36 6.23
C TYR A 20 -2.41 -3.81 5.11
N CYS A 21 -2.33 -2.49 4.92
CA CYS A 21 -2.86 -1.82 3.75
C CYS A 21 -1.74 -1.59 2.73
N MET A 22 -2.07 -1.70 1.45
CA MET A 22 -1.15 -1.50 0.33
C MET A 22 -1.69 -0.48 -0.67
N LEU A 23 -0.78 0.33 -1.21
CA LEU A 23 -0.96 1.26 -2.33
C LEU A 23 0.02 0.90 -3.45
N ILE A 24 -0.48 0.72 -4.67
CA ILE A 24 0.29 0.86 -5.91
C ILE A 24 -0.13 2.20 -6.52
N PRO A 25 0.70 3.25 -6.45
CA PRO A 25 0.26 4.57 -6.89
C PRO A 25 0.08 4.60 -8.40
N GLN A 26 -0.83 5.47 -8.83
CA GLN A 26 -0.94 5.81 -10.24
C GLN A 26 0.37 6.46 -10.72
N THR A 27 0.89 6.00 -11.85
CA THR A 27 2.07 6.58 -12.50
C THR A 27 1.72 7.03 -13.91
N THR A 28 2.59 7.81 -14.54
CA THR A 28 2.42 8.18 -15.96
C THR A 28 2.48 6.96 -16.89
N SER A 29 3.20 5.91 -16.49
CA SER A 29 3.30 4.63 -17.19
C SER A 29 2.18 3.65 -16.85
N ASN A 30 1.50 3.84 -15.73
CA ASN A 30 0.36 3.04 -15.28
C ASN A 30 -0.88 3.93 -15.23
N LEU A 31 -1.53 4.11 -16.39
CA LEU A 31 -2.73 4.94 -16.55
C LEU A 31 -3.97 4.39 -15.83
N MET A 32 -3.90 3.16 -15.31
CA MET A 32 -4.95 2.64 -14.43
C MET A 32 -4.95 3.45 -13.13
N ARG A 33 -6.14 3.73 -12.59
CA ARG A 33 -6.26 4.35 -11.26
C ARG A 33 -5.38 3.59 -10.26
N GLY A 34 -4.69 4.30 -9.37
CA GLY A 34 -3.84 3.68 -8.35
C GLY A 34 -4.62 2.58 -7.61
N ARG A 35 -3.93 1.49 -7.26
CA ARG A 35 -4.56 0.31 -6.67
C ARG A 35 -4.39 0.33 -5.17
N LEU A 36 -5.49 0.08 -4.48
CA LEU A 36 -5.57 -0.01 -3.03
C LEU A 36 -6.03 -1.42 -2.68
N SER A 37 -5.39 -2.05 -1.71
CA SER A 37 -5.80 -3.38 -1.24
C SER A 37 -5.33 -3.63 0.19
N GLY A 38 -5.96 -4.59 0.88
CA GLY A 38 -5.36 -5.21 2.06
C GLY A 38 -4.45 -6.36 1.67
N ILE A 39 -3.39 -6.56 2.45
CA ILE A 39 -2.42 -7.65 2.26
C ILE A 39 -2.20 -8.41 3.56
N GLY A 40 -1.85 -9.67 3.42
CA GLY A 40 -1.71 -10.66 4.47
C GLY A 40 -0.88 -11.85 3.99
N PRO A 41 -0.62 -12.84 4.86
CA PRO A 41 0.31 -13.92 4.56
C PRO A 41 -0.14 -14.82 3.40
N VAL A 42 -1.42 -14.78 3.04
CA VAL A 42 -1.99 -15.55 1.91
C VAL A 42 -1.64 -14.91 0.56
N ASN A 43 -1.59 -13.59 0.48
CA ASN A 43 -1.41 -12.86 -0.79
C ASN A 43 -0.07 -12.12 -0.90
N ASP A 44 0.74 -12.10 0.16
CA ASP A 44 2.06 -11.46 0.15
C ASP A 44 3.03 -12.08 1.17
N TYR A 45 4.33 -11.79 1.00
CA TYR A 45 5.37 -12.18 1.95
C TYR A 45 5.45 -11.17 3.11
N THR A 46 4.50 -11.27 4.04
CA THR A 46 4.34 -10.28 5.10
C THR A 46 5.51 -10.15 6.07
N LYS A 47 6.35 -11.19 6.16
CA LYS A 47 7.48 -11.23 7.10
C LYS A 47 8.41 -10.01 6.98
N ILE A 48 8.63 -9.51 5.75
CA ILE A 48 9.48 -8.33 5.54
C ILE A 48 8.85 -7.06 6.12
N TYR A 49 7.52 -6.95 6.10
CA TYR A 49 6.79 -5.84 6.70
C TYR A 49 6.76 -5.98 8.22
N ASP A 50 6.54 -7.20 8.72
CA ASP A 50 6.55 -7.50 10.16
C ASP A 50 7.89 -7.06 10.78
N GLU A 51 9.01 -7.44 10.17
CA GLU A 51 10.38 -7.05 10.60
C GLU A 51 10.59 -5.53 10.51
N THR A 52 10.11 -4.90 9.44
CA THR A 52 10.25 -3.44 9.26
C THR A 52 9.45 -2.67 10.29
N PHE A 53 8.17 -2.97 10.46
CA PHE A 53 7.31 -2.22 11.38
C PHE A 53 7.64 -2.48 12.86
N SER A 54 8.10 -3.70 13.21
CA SER A 54 8.57 -4.03 14.56
C SER A 54 9.86 -3.33 14.97
N SER A 55 10.58 -2.72 14.02
CA SER A 55 11.75 -1.88 14.34
C SER A 55 11.36 -0.53 14.97
N SER A 56 10.07 -0.16 14.94
CA SER A 56 9.54 1.01 15.64
C SER A 56 9.77 0.92 17.15
N ASN A 57 10.02 2.05 17.81
CA ASN A 57 10.23 2.11 19.26
C ASN A 57 9.71 3.45 19.84
N SER A 58 10.05 3.74 21.10
CA SER A 58 9.57 4.96 21.78
C SER A 58 10.10 6.27 21.20
N LEU A 59 11.18 6.25 20.40
CA LEU A 59 11.77 7.43 19.79
C LEU A 59 11.30 7.67 18.35
N TYR A 60 10.90 6.63 17.63
CA TYR A 60 10.41 6.74 16.27
C TYR A 60 9.44 5.62 15.91
N THR A 61 8.52 5.91 14.99
CA THR A 61 7.57 4.92 14.45
C THR A 61 7.67 4.89 12.93
N ILE A 62 7.77 3.68 12.37
CA ILE A 62 7.74 3.47 10.93
C ILE A 62 6.28 3.33 10.50
N LEU A 63 5.76 4.33 9.78
CA LEU A 63 4.35 4.38 9.37
C LEU A 63 4.09 3.72 8.01
N SER A 64 5.11 3.70 7.15
CA SER A 64 5.00 3.21 5.78
C SER A 64 6.34 2.69 5.28
N MET A 65 6.28 1.64 4.47
CA MET A 65 7.41 1.07 3.73
C MET A 65 7.08 1.09 2.23
N CYS A 66 7.90 1.75 1.41
CA CYS A 66 7.72 1.74 -0.04
C CYS A 66 8.83 0.94 -0.72
N ILE A 67 8.46 0.09 -1.67
CA ILE A 67 9.31 -0.91 -2.30
C ILE A 67 9.21 -0.76 -3.82
N LEU A 68 10.37 -0.71 -4.47
CA LEU A 68 10.49 -0.85 -5.90
C LEU A 68 10.90 -2.29 -6.22
N GLU A 69 9.97 -3.08 -6.73
CA GLU A 69 10.17 -4.47 -7.12
C GLU A 69 10.53 -4.56 -8.59
N ARG A 70 11.52 -5.41 -8.91
CA ARG A 70 11.91 -5.74 -10.28
C ARG A 70 11.55 -7.18 -10.57
N TYR A 71 10.63 -7.40 -11.51
CA TYR A 71 10.21 -8.71 -11.96
C TYR A 71 10.97 -9.11 -13.22
N ASN A 72 11.68 -10.24 -13.15
CA ASN A 72 12.34 -10.84 -14.30
C ASN A 72 11.59 -12.09 -14.73
N PHE A 73 10.82 -11.97 -15.82
CA PHE A 73 10.03 -13.08 -16.36
C PHE A 73 10.79 -13.92 -17.40
N THR A 74 12.03 -13.57 -17.74
CA THR A 74 12.85 -14.32 -18.71
C THR A 74 12.91 -15.83 -18.42
N PRO A 75 13.04 -16.30 -17.15
CA PRO A 75 13.05 -17.74 -16.87
C PRO A 75 11.74 -18.47 -17.22
N LEU A 76 10.59 -17.78 -17.16
CA LEU A 76 9.28 -18.35 -17.49
C LEU A 76 9.07 -18.46 -19.00
N PHE A 77 9.65 -17.54 -19.77
CA PHE A 77 9.49 -17.46 -21.22
C PHE A 77 10.82 -17.75 -21.91
N LYS A 78 11.23 -19.02 -21.88
CA LYS A 78 12.52 -19.54 -22.39
C LYS A 78 12.92 -19.11 -23.82
N GLN A 79 11.99 -18.57 -24.61
CA GLN A 79 12.20 -18.17 -26.01
C GLN A 79 12.12 -16.66 -26.26
N ARG A 80 11.82 -15.83 -25.26
CA ARG A 80 11.75 -14.37 -25.41
C ARG A 80 12.60 -13.69 -24.35
N LYS A 81 13.54 -12.84 -24.79
CA LYS A 81 14.12 -11.84 -23.90
C LYS A 81 13.01 -10.86 -23.57
N LEU A 82 12.48 -10.96 -22.35
CA LEU A 82 11.51 -10.01 -21.83
C LEU A 82 12.28 -8.96 -21.05
N GLU A 83 11.94 -7.70 -21.32
CA GLU A 83 12.43 -6.62 -20.49
C GLU A 83 11.89 -6.79 -19.06
N PRO A 84 12.70 -6.51 -18.02
CA PRO A 84 12.22 -6.55 -16.65
C PRO A 84 11.06 -5.58 -16.44
N GLU A 85 10.04 -6.04 -15.72
CA GLU A 85 8.95 -5.18 -15.28
C GLU A 85 9.24 -4.62 -13.89
N PHE A 86 8.72 -3.43 -13.60
CA PHE A 86 8.91 -2.76 -12.33
C PHE A 86 7.56 -2.42 -11.70
N MET A 87 7.45 -2.65 -10.40
CA MET A 87 6.29 -2.24 -9.62
C MET A 87 6.78 -1.43 -8.42
N PHE A 88 6.21 -0.24 -8.26
CA PHE A 88 6.40 0.55 -7.05
C PHE A 88 5.14 0.43 -6.20
N ARG A 89 5.31 0.09 -4.93
CA ARG A 89 4.19 -0.03 -3.98
C ARG A 89 4.59 0.41 -2.59
N CYS A 90 3.62 0.87 -1.82
CA CYS A 90 3.78 1.21 -0.42
C CYS A 90 2.86 0.35 0.44
N VAL A 91 3.35 -0.05 1.60
CA VAL A 91 2.65 -0.80 2.63
C VAL A 91 2.64 0.05 3.90
N CYS A 92 1.52 0.06 4.62
CA CYS A 92 1.36 0.84 5.84
C CYS A 92 0.59 0.07 6.90
N ASN A 93 0.88 0.42 8.16
CA ASN A 93 0.38 -0.20 9.37
C ASN A 93 -0.25 0.86 10.29
N TYR A 94 -1.24 1.59 9.76
CA TYR A 94 -2.08 2.48 10.56
C TYR A 94 -3.46 2.63 9.90
N ASP A 95 -4.45 3.06 10.67
CA ASP A 95 -5.84 3.11 10.22
C ASP A 95 -6.00 3.99 8.97
N LYS A 96 -6.74 3.46 7.97
CA LYS A 96 -7.10 4.15 6.72
C LYS A 96 -5.91 4.59 5.86
N CYS A 97 -4.73 4.04 6.08
CA CYS A 97 -3.52 4.54 5.45
C CYS A 97 -3.48 4.40 3.91
N ASN A 98 -4.31 3.54 3.32
CA ASN A 98 -4.50 3.43 1.88
C ASN A 98 -5.69 4.25 1.34
N SER A 99 -6.12 5.34 2.01
CA SER A 99 -7.24 6.16 1.53
C SER A 99 -6.96 6.94 0.25
N GLU A 100 -5.67 7.11 -0.11
CA GLU A 100 -5.22 7.91 -1.24
C GLU A 100 -4.52 7.05 -2.30
N ALA A 101 -5.04 7.05 -3.53
CA ALA A 101 -4.48 6.31 -4.66
C ALA A 101 -3.32 7.05 -5.38
N ASN A 102 -3.07 8.30 -5.01
CA ASN A 102 -1.99 9.13 -5.52
C ASN A 102 -0.84 9.18 -4.51
N PHE A 103 0.40 8.99 -4.97
CA PHE A 103 1.55 8.93 -4.07
C PHE A 103 1.78 10.22 -3.26
N GLN A 104 1.61 11.39 -3.88
CA GLN A 104 1.79 12.67 -3.19
C GLN A 104 0.71 12.89 -2.12
N ASN A 105 -0.53 12.54 -2.44
CA ASN A 105 -1.63 12.61 -1.47
C ASN A 105 -1.43 11.60 -0.35
N TYR A 106 -0.98 10.38 -0.65
CA TYR A 106 -0.65 9.35 0.32
C TYR A 106 0.41 9.83 1.33
N LEU A 107 1.52 10.43 0.86
CA LEU A 107 2.52 11.01 1.75
C LEU A 107 1.95 12.15 2.61
N SER A 108 1.08 12.97 2.03
CA SER A 108 0.43 14.06 2.75
C SER A 108 -0.53 13.55 3.83
N ALA A 109 -1.25 12.46 3.54
CA ALA A 109 -2.15 11.79 4.48
C ALA A 109 -1.39 11.17 5.65
N ILE A 110 -0.28 10.45 5.41
CA ILE A 110 0.58 9.90 6.48
C ILE A 110 0.96 10.98 7.50
N VAL A 111 1.42 12.14 7.01
CA VAL A 111 1.83 13.26 7.86
C VAL A 111 0.64 13.86 8.62
N LYS A 112 -0.54 13.93 7.99
CA LYS A 112 -1.74 14.50 8.62
C LYS A 112 -2.29 13.59 9.71
N ASP A 113 -2.34 12.29 9.46
CA ASP A 113 -3.00 11.30 10.32
C ASP A 113 -2.17 10.94 11.55
N ASN A 114 -0.86 11.25 11.51
CA ASN A 114 0.10 10.90 12.57
C ASN A 114 0.83 12.13 13.16
N LYS A 115 0.19 13.30 13.12
CA LYS A 115 0.59 14.50 13.87
C LYS A 115 0.01 14.48 15.28
#